data_AF-A0A971Q1D7-F1
#
_entry.id   AF-A0A971Q1D7-F1
#
_cell.length_a   1.000
_cell.length_b   1.000
_cell.length_c   1.000
_cell.angle_alpha   90.00
_cell.angle_beta   90.00
_cell.angle_gamma   90.00
#
_symmetry.space_group_name_H-M   'P 1'
#
loop_
_entity.id
_entity.type
_entity.pdbx_description
1 polymer ?
#
loop_
_entity_poly.entity_id
_entity_poly.type
_entity_poly.pdbx_seq_one_letter_code
_entity_poly.pdbx_strand_id
1 'polypeptide(L)'
;MRLAQEAEFNPRTLFFVKMFAILVTALVGAILAVWLLGTTTFELEGIEFKAGLTPGRSGITELHFPPFGVVEAKTHKGPVILVISLEQIRSDTFKSHIDNPPDQKQLVEQLQTSARDKITAFALRQVGVAFLGAFFLVFLLWRPGFLKSLLYTTASTLILLLILAGVFRSYDTAAFHEPEYKGVLSMAPAAMKFASDSLTDLNQIRNQTRQIVSNLGLLFSSADSLMVMANPEEQGEVVKVLLVSDLHSNPVGIELCKSLAARFKVDFLINAGDLTDMGSQLETGATQELAAVGVPQLFVAGNHDSPETINFVAGLPDSRVLDGQMFTLKDVKVLGFAHPLSAVPAVEYESPEEEEEAYKKQMARIEEAVLAQGRPDILVVHESRLGKELIPLAGLVVAGHDHRIRIEEGPDGVLVNPGTTGASGLRGLYSEKGISYSAAIVYLVPRSGLVAVDMVQYNPVSQQFSLERKLLNASPNE
;
A
#
# COMPACT_ATOMS: atom_id res chain seq x y z
N MET A 1 19.55 -4.11 93.89
CA MET A 1 20.41 -2.96 93.54
C MET A 1 21.28 -3.34 92.35
N ARG A 2 20.86 -3.00 91.13
CA ARG A 2 21.72 -2.69 89.96
C ARG A 2 20.81 -2.00 88.94
N LEU A 3 21.16 -0.75 88.69
CA LEU A 3 20.39 0.26 87.99
C LEU A 3 20.17 -0.09 86.51
N ALA A 4 19.00 0.28 86.00
CA ALA A 4 18.74 0.38 84.58
C ALA A 4 19.71 1.41 83.97
N GLN A 5 20.51 0.97 83.00
CA GLN A 5 21.24 1.87 82.10
C GLN A 5 20.21 2.50 81.15
N GLU A 6 19.77 3.72 81.46
CA GLU A 6 19.15 4.56 80.46
C GLU A 6 20.20 4.86 79.38
N ALA A 7 19.92 4.45 78.14
CA ALA A 7 20.73 4.84 77.00
C ALA A 7 20.58 6.36 76.81
N GLU A 8 21.56 7.14 77.29
CA GLU A 8 21.67 8.56 76.99
C GLU A 8 21.86 8.74 75.47
N PHE A 9 20.77 8.97 74.75
CA PHE A 9 20.84 9.37 73.35
C PHE A 9 21.50 10.74 73.27
N ASN A 10 22.66 10.82 72.60
CA ASN A 10 23.36 12.07 72.36
C ASN A 10 22.39 13.06 71.64
N PRO A 11 22.12 14.24 72.23
CA PRO A 11 21.13 15.19 71.70
C PRO A 11 21.48 15.69 70.30
N ARG A 12 22.78 15.65 69.92
CA ARG A 12 23.22 15.94 68.56
C ARG A 12 22.72 14.89 67.56
N THR A 13 22.80 13.62 67.91
CA THR A 13 22.33 12.52 67.04
C THR A 13 20.82 12.60 66.83
N LEU A 14 20.05 12.89 67.88
CA LEU A 14 18.60 13.05 67.78
C LEU A 14 18.21 14.23 66.87
N PHE A 15 18.97 15.33 66.91
CA PHE A 15 18.79 16.48 66.03
C PHE A 15 19.02 16.13 64.55
N PHE A 16 20.13 15.44 64.24
CA PHE A 16 20.42 15.01 62.86
C PHE A 16 19.39 14.01 62.33
N VAL A 17 18.94 13.05 63.16
CA VAL A 17 17.90 12.08 62.78
C VAL A 17 16.58 12.80 62.47
N LYS A 18 16.18 13.78 63.29
CA LYS A 18 14.97 14.56 63.05
C LYS A 18 15.07 15.40 61.77
N MET A 19 16.21 16.05 61.54
CA MET A 19 16.45 16.83 60.32
C MET A 19 16.39 15.95 59.06
N PHE A 20 17.01 14.77 59.12
CA PHE A 20 16.96 13.79 58.05
C PHE A 20 15.53 13.29 57.79
N ALA A 21 14.77 12.96 58.83
CA ALA A 21 13.38 12.52 58.72
C ALA A 21 12.48 13.59 58.06
N ILE A 22 12.68 14.86 58.40
CA ILE A 22 11.93 15.98 57.77
C ILE A 22 12.32 16.13 56.30
N LEU A 23 13.61 16.01 55.96
CA LEU A 23 14.07 16.08 54.57
C LEU A 23 13.52 14.92 53.72
N VAL A 24 13.51 13.69 54.24
CA VAL A 24 12.90 12.53 53.58
C VAL A 24 11.40 12.75 53.39
N THR A 25 10.71 13.28 54.42
CA THR A 25 9.29 13.65 54.33
C THR A 25 9.07 14.66 53.20
N ALA A 26 9.90 15.70 53.11
CA ALA A 26 9.83 16.70 52.05
C ALA A 26 10.05 16.08 50.66
N LEU A 27 11.00 15.16 50.51
CA LEU A 27 11.28 14.47 49.25
C LEU A 27 10.11 13.56 48.83
N VAL A 28 9.54 12.81 49.77
CA VAL A 28 8.35 11.98 49.53
C VAL A 28 7.17 12.86 49.12
N GLY A 29 6.96 14.00 49.78
CA GLY A 29 5.92 14.95 49.43
C GLY A 29 6.07 15.52 48.01
N ALA A 30 7.31 15.83 47.60
CA ALA A 30 7.60 16.28 46.24
C ALA A 30 7.30 15.18 45.20
N ILE A 31 7.76 13.95 45.44
CA ILE A 31 7.55 12.81 44.52
C ILE A 31 6.05 12.49 44.39
N LEU A 32 5.32 12.44 45.50
CA LEU A 32 3.88 12.17 45.49
C LEU A 32 3.10 13.25 44.74
N ALA A 33 3.45 14.53 44.93
CA ALA A 33 2.79 15.62 44.22
C ALA A 33 3.05 15.58 42.72
N VAL A 34 4.30 15.33 42.30
CA VAL A 34 4.65 15.15 40.87
C VAL A 34 3.90 13.96 40.27
N TRP A 35 3.85 12.84 40.98
CA TRP A 35 3.18 11.65 40.48
C TRP A 35 1.65 11.82 40.33
N LEU A 36 0.99 12.44 41.31
CA LEU A 36 -0.48 12.54 41.34
C LEU A 36 -1.02 13.79 40.63
N LEU A 37 -0.32 14.92 40.71
CA LEU A 37 -0.79 16.23 40.24
C LEU A 37 0.05 16.81 39.10
N GLY A 38 1.15 16.14 38.72
CA GLY A 38 2.07 16.60 37.69
C GLY A 38 1.61 16.34 36.26
N THR A 39 0.50 15.64 36.03
CA THR A 39 0.05 15.39 34.65
C THR A 39 -0.30 16.70 33.92
N THR A 40 0.11 16.82 32.66
CA THR A 40 -0.08 18.03 31.84
C THR A 40 -0.45 17.63 30.43
N THR A 41 -1.45 18.28 29.86
CA THR A 41 -1.81 18.14 28.44
C THR A 41 -1.11 19.22 27.61
N PHE A 42 -0.67 18.83 26.42
CA PHE A 42 -0.07 19.74 25.45
C PHE A 42 -0.47 19.31 24.03
N GLU A 43 -0.66 20.30 23.17
CA GLU A 43 -0.98 20.12 21.76
C GLU A 43 0.29 20.28 20.92
N LEU A 44 0.47 19.36 19.97
CA LEU A 44 1.49 19.41 18.91
C LEU A 44 0.78 19.16 17.58
N GLU A 45 0.74 20.16 16.70
CA GLU A 45 0.22 20.04 15.33
C GLU A 45 -1.16 19.38 15.22
N GLY A 46 -2.10 19.76 16.12
CA GLY A 46 -3.46 19.22 16.14
C GLY A 46 -3.61 17.86 16.84
N ILE A 47 -2.53 17.34 17.45
CA ILE A 47 -2.55 16.13 18.26
C ILE A 47 -2.38 16.50 19.73
N GLU A 48 -3.34 16.09 20.56
CA GLU A 48 -3.31 16.32 22.00
C GLU A 48 -2.66 15.14 22.72
N PHE A 49 -1.60 15.46 23.46
CA PHE A 49 -0.85 14.51 24.28
C PHE A 49 -0.97 14.87 25.76
N LYS A 50 -0.98 13.84 26.61
CA LYS A 50 -0.89 13.96 28.05
C LYS A 50 0.41 13.36 28.55
N ALA A 51 1.27 14.18 29.14
CA ALA A 51 2.51 13.73 29.77
C ALA A 51 2.40 13.66 31.29
N GLY A 52 3.09 12.69 31.87
CA GLY A 52 3.28 12.53 33.30
C GLY A 52 4.59 11.82 33.63
N LEU A 53 5.03 11.97 34.88
CA LEU A 53 6.17 11.24 35.43
C LEU A 53 5.66 10.28 36.50
N THR A 54 6.00 9.00 36.36
CA THR A 54 5.65 7.97 37.34
C THR A 54 6.93 7.38 37.94
N PRO A 55 6.95 7.07 39.25
CA PRO A 55 8.09 6.37 39.84
C PRO A 55 8.26 4.98 39.23
N GLY A 56 9.48 4.63 38.84
CA GLY A 56 9.81 3.36 38.20
C GLY A 56 11.10 2.73 38.72
N ARG A 57 11.37 1.49 38.31
CA ARG A 57 12.65 0.80 38.61
C ARG A 57 13.73 1.09 37.57
N SER A 58 13.34 1.54 36.38
CA SER A 58 14.20 1.78 35.23
C SER A 58 13.69 2.97 34.43
N GLY A 59 14.60 3.64 33.72
CA GLY A 59 14.30 4.83 32.94
C GLY A 59 13.69 4.45 31.59
N ILE A 60 12.36 4.40 31.56
CA ILE A 60 11.59 4.00 30.38
C ILE A 60 10.73 5.20 29.94
N THR A 61 10.54 5.35 28.64
CA THR A 61 9.47 6.19 28.09
C THR A 61 8.41 5.29 27.48
N GLU A 62 7.17 5.50 27.91
CA GLU A 62 6.00 4.78 27.39
C GLU A 62 5.14 5.76 26.59
N LEU A 63 4.90 5.43 25.33
CA LEU A 63 3.98 6.12 24.44
C LEU A 63 2.70 5.31 24.34
N HIS A 64 1.62 5.82 24.91
CA HIS A 64 0.32 5.15 24.94
C HIS A 64 -0.52 5.66 23.76
N PHE A 65 -1.06 4.73 22.98
CA PHE A 65 -1.95 4.98 21.86
C PHE A 65 -3.27 4.22 22.07
N PRO A 66 -4.17 4.66 22.96
CA PRO A 66 -5.44 3.97 23.19
C PRO A 66 -6.32 3.99 21.92
N PRO A 67 -7.04 2.90 21.58
CA PRO A 67 -7.04 1.56 22.21
C PRO A 67 -5.98 0.59 21.66
N PHE A 68 -5.07 1.06 20.80
CA PHE A 68 -4.18 0.24 19.98
C PHE A 68 -3.00 -0.37 20.75
N GLY A 69 -2.51 0.29 21.80
CA GLY A 69 -1.49 -0.28 22.67
C GLY A 69 -0.44 0.71 23.15
N VAL A 70 0.74 0.20 23.50
CA VAL A 70 1.84 0.99 24.08
C VAL A 70 3.13 0.69 23.33
N VAL A 71 3.92 1.73 23.09
CA VAL A 71 5.28 1.64 22.59
C VAL A 71 6.21 2.07 23.71
N GLU A 72 7.08 1.17 24.18
CA GLU A 72 8.01 1.47 25.27
C GLU A 72 9.47 1.34 24.84
N ALA A 73 10.31 2.24 25.35
CA ALA A 73 11.74 2.25 25.08
C ALA A 73 12.55 2.62 26.33
N LYS A 74 13.71 2.00 26.51
CA LYS A 74 14.65 2.29 27.61
C LYS A 74 15.48 3.53 27.27
N THR A 75 14.90 4.70 27.47
CA THR A 75 15.45 5.97 26.99
C THR A 75 16.48 6.60 27.94
N HIS A 76 16.43 6.35 29.25
CA HIS A 76 17.26 7.09 30.20
C HIS A 76 17.68 6.26 31.42
N LYS A 77 18.61 6.79 32.22
CA LYS A 77 19.01 6.19 33.50
C LYS A 77 18.28 6.87 34.64
N GLY A 78 17.61 6.09 35.48
CA GLY A 78 16.96 6.61 36.68
C GLY A 78 15.67 5.86 37.02
N PRO A 79 15.11 6.10 38.22
CA PRO A 79 13.92 5.42 38.71
C PRO A 79 12.63 6.16 38.29
N VAL A 80 12.51 6.55 37.03
CA VAL A 80 11.38 7.36 36.54
C VAL A 80 10.89 6.78 35.22
N ILE A 81 9.58 6.71 35.04
CA ILE A 81 8.95 6.38 33.76
C ILE A 81 8.28 7.64 33.25
N LEU A 82 8.59 8.02 32.02
CA LEU A 82 7.93 9.12 31.33
C LEU A 82 6.77 8.52 30.54
N VAL A 83 5.54 8.86 30.93
CA VAL A 83 4.33 8.38 30.26
C VAL A 83 3.79 9.51 29.39
N ILE A 84 3.62 9.25 28.10
CA ILE A 84 3.01 10.17 27.14
C ILE A 84 1.84 9.42 26.51
N SER A 85 0.62 9.89 26.73
CA SER A 85 -0.59 9.29 26.15
C SER A 85 -1.16 10.19 25.08
N LEU A 86 -1.50 9.60 23.94
CA LEU A 86 -2.36 10.24 22.95
C LEU A 86 -3.79 10.30 23.52
N GLU A 87 -4.38 11.50 23.58
CA GLU A 87 -5.75 11.71 24.06
C GLU A 87 -6.71 11.92 22.88
N GLN A 88 -6.38 12.86 21.97
CA GLN A 88 -7.26 13.21 20.87
C GLN A 88 -6.48 13.67 19.63
N ILE A 89 -6.99 13.31 18.44
CA ILE A 89 -6.54 13.85 17.16
C ILE A 89 -7.61 14.81 16.65
N ARG A 90 -7.25 16.07 16.40
CA ARG A 90 -8.17 17.08 15.87
C ARG A 90 -8.36 16.90 14.36
N SER A 91 -9.61 16.70 13.95
CA SER A 91 -9.99 16.30 12.58
C SER A 91 -9.82 17.40 11.54
N ASP A 92 -9.80 18.65 11.97
CA ASP A 92 -9.67 19.88 11.16
C ASP A 92 -8.24 20.06 10.63
N THR A 93 -7.22 19.88 11.47
CA THR A 93 -5.81 19.99 11.07
C THR A 93 -5.36 18.81 10.23
N PHE A 94 -5.84 17.60 10.55
CA PHE A 94 -5.49 16.37 9.84
C PHE A 94 -5.96 16.39 8.37
N LYS A 95 -7.15 16.93 8.09
CA LYS A 95 -7.65 17.08 6.71
C LYS A 95 -6.77 18.02 5.86
N SER A 96 -6.37 19.16 6.42
CA SER A 96 -5.51 20.11 5.70
C SER A 96 -4.13 19.55 5.34
N HIS A 97 -3.61 18.61 6.13
CA HIS A 97 -2.33 17.92 5.86
C HIS A 97 -2.44 16.79 4.84
N ILE A 98 -3.63 16.21 4.67
CA ILE A 98 -3.93 15.25 3.59
C ILE A 98 -4.04 15.98 2.25
N ASP A 99 -4.68 17.15 2.25
CA ASP A 99 -4.91 17.93 1.03
C ASP A 99 -3.66 18.68 0.54
N ASN A 100 -2.76 19.07 1.45
CA ASN A 100 -1.46 19.70 1.12
C ASN A 100 -0.36 19.11 2.03
N PRO A 101 0.37 18.07 1.60
CA PRO A 101 1.43 17.47 2.40
C PRO A 101 2.57 18.50 2.59
N PRO A 102 2.92 18.86 3.84
CA PRO A 102 4.00 19.81 4.10
C PRO A 102 5.37 19.22 3.73
N ASP A 103 6.33 20.10 3.43
CA ASP A 103 7.73 19.71 3.23
C ASP A 103 8.26 19.04 4.50
N GLN A 104 8.73 17.79 4.34
CA GLN A 104 9.16 16.92 5.44
C GLN A 104 10.20 17.58 6.35
N LYS A 105 11.08 18.43 5.79
CA LYS A 105 12.10 19.14 6.58
C LYS A 105 11.49 20.23 7.45
N GLN A 106 10.57 21.02 6.92
CA GLN A 106 9.91 22.10 7.66
C GLN A 106 9.05 21.55 8.78
N LEU A 107 8.34 20.44 8.54
CA LEU A 107 7.53 19.77 9.56
C LEU A 107 8.37 19.27 10.73
N VAL A 108 9.54 18.67 10.45
CA VAL A 108 10.44 18.17 11.49
C VAL A 108 11.02 19.31 12.33
N GLU A 109 11.45 20.42 11.71
CA GLU A 109 11.97 21.59 12.43
C GLU A 109 10.90 22.27 13.31
N GLN A 110 9.66 22.37 12.81
CA GLN A 110 8.52 22.90 13.57
C GLN A 110 8.16 22.01 14.75
N LEU A 111 8.08 20.69 14.54
CA LEU A 111 7.82 19.72 15.61
C LEU A 111 8.91 19.77 16.70
N GLN A 112 10.18 19.87 16.30
CA GLN A 112 11.29 19.92 17.25
C GLN A 112 11.25 21.18 18.12
N THR A 113 10.97 22.34 17.51
CA THR A 113 10.91 23.62 18.23
C THR A 113 9.70 23.65 19.16
N SER A 114 8.52 23.27 18.67
CA SER A 114 7.28 23.19 19.45
C SER A 114 7.42 22.20 20.62
N ALA A 115 8.03 21.04 20.40
CA ALA A 115 8.27 20.06 21.46
C ALA A 115 9.18 20.63 22.56
N ARG A 116 10.25 21.34 22.20
CA ARG A 116 11.17 21.92 23.18
C ARG A 116 10.47 22.91 24.12
N ASP A 117 9.68 23.82 23.57
CA ASP A 117 8.96 24.82 24.38
C ASP A 117 7.95 24.14 25.32
N LYS A 118 7.20 23.15 24.83
CA LYS A 118 6.25 22.39 25.68
C LYS A 118 6.97 21.59 26.77
N ILE A 119 8.12 20.99 26.48
CA ILE A 119 8.93 20.26 27.46
C ILE A 119 9.44 21.21 28.56
N THR A 120 9.90 22.41 28.21
CA THR A 120 10.35 23.38 29.22
C THR A 120 9.22 23.85 30.13
N ALA A 121 8.03 24.13 29.56
CA ALA A 121 6.84 24.48 30.33
C ALA A 121 6.41 23.33 31.26
N PHE A 122 6.45 22.09 30.77
CA PHE A 122 6.18 20.89 31.56
C PHE A 122 7.14 20.76 32.74
N ALA A 123 8.46 20.91 32.50
CA ALA A 123 9.47 20.82 33.54
C ALA A 123 9.28 21.89 34.63
N LEU A 124 9.03 23.15 34.25
CA LEU A 124 8.77 24.24 35.20
C LEU A 124 7.54 23.97 36.06
N ARG A 125 6.48 23.41 35.46
CA ARG A 125 5.28 23.00 36.21
C ARG A 125 5.58 21.89 37.21
N GLN A 126 6.40 20.89 36.86
CA GLN A 126 6.80 19.84 37.80
C GLN A 126 7.54 20.40 39.02
N VAL A 127 8.40 21.40 38.82
CA VAL A 127 9.12 22.06 39.92
C VAL A 127 8.15 22.75 40.87
N GLY A 128 7.16 23.48 40.34
CA GLY A 128 6.13 24.13 41.13
C GLY A 128 5.28 23.14 41.93
N VAL A 129 4.82 22.07 41.29
CA VAL A 129 4.02 21.01 41.93
C VAL A 129 4.83 20.28 43.01
N ALA A 130 6.09 19.94 42.72
CA ALA A 130 7.01 19.32 43.68
C ALA A 130 7.23 20.21 44.91
N PHE A 131 7.44 21.51 44.70
CA PHE A 131 7.66 22.48 45.76
C PHE A 131 6.43 22.62 46.67
N LEU A 132 5.23 22.76 46.08
CA LEU A 132 3.98 22.81 46.84
C LEU A 132 3.75 21.52 47.62
N GLY A 133 3.93 20.36 46.98
CA GLY A 133 3.81 19.04 47.61
C GLY A 133 4.72 18.86 48.82
N ALA A 134 6.01 19.17 48.66
CA ALA A 134 6.98 19.12 49.75
C ALA A 134 6.62 20.09 50.88
N PHE A 135 6.24 21.34 50.56
CA PHE A 135 5.86 22.34 51.54
C PHE A 135 4.65 21.90 52.37
N PHE A 136 3.55 21.51 51.72
CA PHE A 136 2.34 21.09 52.41
C PHE A 136 2.57 19.88 53.30
N LEU A 137 3.30 18.87 52.80
CA LEU A 137 3.55 17.64 53.55
C LEU A 137 4.40 17.90 54.81
N VAL A 138 5.48 18.70 54.68
CA VAL A 138 6.34 19.08 55.82
C VAL A 138 5.59 19.97 56.80
N PHE A 139 4.86 20.97 56.32
CA PHE A 139 4.13 21.91 57.15
C PHE A 139 3.04 21.21 57.97
N LEU A 140 2.29 20.28 57.37
CA LEU A 140 1.19 19.58 58.03
C LEU A 140 1.66 18.57 59.08
N LEU A 141 2.67 17.75 58.75
CA LEU A 141 3.17 16.66 59.61
C LEU A 141 4.06 17.16 60.75
N TRP A 142 5.04 18.01 60.43
CA TRP A 142 6.11 18.36 61.38
C TRP A 142 5.93 19.73 62.04
N ARG A 143 5.07 20.58 61.47
CA ARG A 143 4.76 21.95 61.93
C ARG A 143 5.98 22.75 62.44
N PRO A 144 7.13 22.78 61.72
CA PRO A 144 8.38 23.35 62.23
C PRO A 144 8.44 24.89 62.20
N GLY A 145 7.39 25.55 61.69
CA GLY A 145 7.35 26.99 61.40
C GLY A 145 7.65 27.30 59.92
N PHE A 146 7.10 28.40 59.40
CA PHE A 146 7.09 28.74 57.97
C PHE A 146 8.49 28.75 57.33
N LEU A 147 9.46 29.44 57.95
CA LEU A 147 10.84 29.55 57.44
C LEU A 147 11.57 28.20 57.36
N LYS A 148 11.35 27.31 58.35
CA LYS A 148 11.97 25.99 58.35
C LYS A 148 11.35 25.09 57.30
N SER A 149 10.03 25.09 57.16
CA SER A 149 9.36 24.37 56.07
C SER A 149 9.90 24.81 54.71
N LEU A 150 10.06 26.12 54.48
CA LEU A 150 10.60 26.66 53.24
C LEU A 150 12.02 26.15 52.93
N LEU A 151 12.89 26.08 53.95
CA LEU A 151 14.25 25.57 53.80
C LEU A 151 14.27 24.09 53.39
N TYR A 152 13.50 23.25 54.07
CA TYR A 152 13.42 21.81 53.76
C TYR A 152 12.81 21.56 52.38
N THR A 153 11.76 22.29 52.02
CA THR A 153 11.16 22.25 50.68
C THR A 153 12.17 22.64 49.61
N THR A 154 12.89 23.75 49.80
CA THR A 154 13.87 24.21 48.80
C THR A 154 14.98 23.17 48.61
N ALA A 155 15.48 22.59 49.70
CA ALA A 155 16.48 21.54 49.65
C ALA A 155 15.96 20.28 48.94
N SER A 156 14.74 19.80 49.24
CA SER A 156 14.19 18.60 48.60
C SER A 156 13.84 18.82 47.13
N THR A 157 13.31 19.98 46.76
CA THR A 157 13.05 20.34 45.36
C THR A 157 14.35 20.46 44.57
N LEU A 158 15.43 21.00 45.16
CA LEU A 158 16.74 21.04 44.51
C LEU A 158 17.31 19.63 44.28
N ILE A 159 17.17 18.72 45.26
CA ILE A 159 17.57 17.32 45.11
C ILE A 159 16.79 16.65 43.96
N LEU A 160 15.47 16.84 43.92
CA LEU A 160 14.63 16.29 42.85
C LEU A 160 15.01 16.85 41.47
N LEU A 161 15.28 18.16 41.39
CA LEU A 161 15.75 18.83 40.19
C LEU A 161 17.07 18.23 39.68
N LEU A 162 18.02 17.95 40.57
CA LEU A 162 19.29 17.32 40.19
C LEU A 162 19.07 15.89 39.65
N ILE A 163 18.15 15.13 40.24
CA ILE A 163 17.79 13.78 39.75
C ILE A 163 17.17 13.88 38.34
N LEU A 164 16.20 14.77 38.15
CA LEU A 164 15.54 14.96 36.86
C LEU A 164 16.50 15.49 35.79
N ALA A 165 17.39 16.42 36.14
CA ALA A 165 18.43 16.91 35.23
C ALA A 165 19.38 15.77 34.79
N GLY A 166 19.72 14.85 35.70
CA GLY A 166 20.46 13.64 35.38
C GLY A 166 19.71 12.72 34.40
N VAL A 167 18.41 12.53 34.63
CA VAL A 167 17.51 11.78 33.74
C VAL A 167 17.51 12.38 32.33
N PHE A 168 17.20 13.68 32.19
CA PHE A 168 17.15 14.37 30.89
C PHE A 168 18.50 14.39 30.17
N ARG A 169 19.62 14.50 30.90
CA ARG A 169 20.96 14.44 30.31
C ARG A 169 21.28 13.05 29.76
N SER A 170 20.75 12.01 30.39
CA SER A 170 20.94 10.61 29.98
C SER A 170 19.94 10.13 28.94
N TYR A 171 19.08 11.02 28.42
CA TYR A 171 18.02 10.67 27.50
C TYR A 171 18.57 10.38 26.10
N ASP A 172 18.34 9.16 25.62
CA ASP A 172 18.72 8.68 24.31
C ASP A 172 17.48 8.52 23.43
N THR A 173 17.37 9.34 22.39
CA THR A 173 16.29 9.26 21.40
C THR A 173 16.44 8.06 20.47
N ALA A 174 17.66 7.54 20.28
CA ALA A 174 17.91 6.39 19.42
C ALA A 174 17.35 5.08 20.00
N ALA A 175 17.00 5.06 21.29
CA ALA A 175 16.33 3.93 21.93
C ALA A 175 14.97 3.59 21.28
N PHE A 176 14.35 4.53 20.55
CA PHE A 176 13.13 4.29 19.78
C PHE A 176 13.37 3.63 18.41
N HIS A 177 14.61 3.34 18.03
CA HIS A 177 14.89 2.51 16.84
C HIS A 177 14.58 1.02 17.08
N GLU A 178 14.66 0.57 18.33
CA GLU A 178 14.30 -0.80 18.74
C GLU A 178 13.29 -0.76 19.91
N PRO A 179 12.09 -0.21 19.70
CA PRO A 179 11.10 -0.11 20.77
C PRO A 179 10.38 -1.44 20.96
N GLU A 180 9.86 -1.65 22.17
CA GLU A 180 9.01 -2.79 22.48
C GLU A 180 7.54 -2.40 22.29
N TYR A 181 6.82 -3.14 21.44
CA TYR A 181 5.42 -2.89 21.14
C TYR A 181 4.52 -3.84 21.94
N LYS A 182 3.54 -3.28 22.64
CA LYS A 182 2.54 -4.03 23.43
C LYS A 182 1.13 -3.76 22.92
N GLY A 183 0.24 -4.74 23.10
CA GLY A 183 -1.15 -4.67 22.61
C GLY A 183 -1.27 -4.99 21.12
N VAL A 184 -2.27 -4.42 20.44
CA VAL A 184 -2.50 -4.62 19.00
C VAL A 184 -1.32 -4.12 18.17
N LEU A 185 -0.64 -3.06 18.64
CA LEU A 185 0.57 -2.52 18.03
C LEU A 185 1.75 -3.52 17.95
N SER A 186 1.73 -4.61 18.71
CA SER A 186 2.75 -5.68 18.60
C SER A 186 2.81 -6.33 17.21
N MET A 187 1.73 -6.22 16.42
CA MET A 187 1.66 -6.73 15.06
C MET A 187 2.21 -5.75 14.01
N ALA A 188 2.39 -4.47 14.36
CA ALA A 188 2.81 -3.43 13.41
C ALA A 188 4.18 -3.69 12.76
N PRO A 189 5.23 -4.13 13.50
CA PRO A 189 6.52 -4.45 12.90
C PRO A 189 6.43 -5.58 11.87
N ALA A 190 5.60 -6.59 12.11
CA ALA A 190 5.41 -7.71 11.19
C ALA A 190 4.74 -7.25 9.89
N ALA A 191 3.73 -6.38 9.97
CA ALA A 191 3.07 -5.80 8.80
C ALA A 191 4.02 -4.89 7.99
N MET A 192 4.82 -4.07 8.66
CA MET A 192 5.82 -3.21 8.00
C MET A 192 6.93 -4.01 7.32
N LYS A 193 7.43 -5.05 8.01
CA LYS A 193 8.42 -5.96 7.44
C LYS A 193 7.86 -6.68 6.22
N PHE A 194 6.64 -7.20 6.31
CA PHE A 194 5.95 -7.82 5.18
C PHE A 194 5.85 -6.87 3.98
N ALA A 195 5.42 -5.62 4.19
CA ALA A 195 5.34 -4.63 3.11
C ALA A 195 6.71 -4.32 2.48
N SER A 196 7.76 -4.16 3.28
CA SER A 196 9.12 -3.87 2.80
C SER A 196 9.76 -5.05 2.05
N ASP A 197 9.60 -6.26 2.59
CA ASP A 197 10.11 -7.49 1.98
C ASP A 197 9.40 -7.73 0.64
N SER A 198 8.06 -7.61 0.61
CA SER A 198 7.27 -7.70 -0.63
C SER A 198 7.69 -6.68 -1.69
N LEU A 199 7.93 -5.41 -1.34
CA LEU A 199 8.38 -4.40 -2.30
C LEU A 199 9.79 -4.67 -2.85
N THR A 200 10.68 -5.24 -2.03
CA THR A 200 12.05 -5.57 -2.43
C THR A 200 12.07 -6.78 -3.37
N ASP A 201 11.30 -7.81 -3.03
CA ASP A 201 11.13 -9.02 -3.85
C ASP A 201 10.51 -8.68 -5.22
N LEU A 202 9.49 -7.80 -5.25
CA LEU A 202 8.90 -7.31 -6.50
C LEU A 202 9.91 -6.61 -7.40
N ASN A 203 10.79 -5.78 -6.84
CA ASN A 203 11.83 -5.09 -7.60
C ASN A 203 12.87 -6.07 -8.16
N GLN A 204 13.22 -7.09 -7.40
CA GLN A 204 14.14 -8.14 -7.84
C GLN A 204 13.54 -8.99 -8.96
N ILE A 205 12.28 -9.42 -8.81
CA ILE A 205 11.54 -10.16 -9.84
C ILE A 205 11.41 -9.32 -11.12
N ARG A 206 11.07 -8.04 -11.01
CA ARG A 206 10.98 -7.12 -12.15
C ARG A 206 12.31 -7.05 -12.91
N ASN A 207 13.43 -6.91 -12.20
CA ASN A 207 14.76 -6.84 -12.81
C ASN A 207 15.17 -8.17 -13.46
N GLN A 208 14.87 -9.30 -12.83
CA GLN A 208 15.14 -10.62 -13.39
C GLN A 208 14.29 -10.90 -14.64
N THR A 209 13.00 -10.53 -14.63
CA THR A 209 12.14 -10.64 -15.83
C THR A 209 12.65 -9.73 -16.95
N ARG A 210 13.04 -8.47 -16.67
CA ARG A 210 13.64 -7.60 -17.70
C ARG A 210 14.89 -8.24 -18.33
N GLN A 211 15.72 -8.90 -17.54
CA GLN A 211 16.91 -9.60 -18.03
C GLN A 211 16.56 -10.85 -18.85
N ILE A 212 15.59 -11.66 -18.40
CA ILE A 212 15.11 -12.84 -19.12
C ILE A 212 14.49 -12.41 -20.45
N VAL A 213 13.60 -11.41 -20.42
CA VAL A 213 12.92 -10.92 -21.61
C VAL A 213 13.88 -10.17 -22.56
N SER A 214 14.92 -9.53 -22.03
CA SER A 214 16.02 -8.98 -22.84
C SER A 214 16.86 -10.08 -23.51
N ASN A 215 17.09 -11.20 -22.82
CA ASN A 215 17.86 -12.35 -23.34
C ASN A 215 17.06 -13.20 -24.35
N LEU A 216 15.73 -13.07 -24.40
CA LEU A 216 14.88 -13.69 -25.42
C LEU A 216 15.13 -13.12 -26.84
N GLY A 217 15.88 -12.04 -26.99
CA GLY A 217 16.27 -11.47 -28.30
C GLY A 217 16.97 -12.46 -29.24
N LEU A 218 17.51 -13.58 -28.74
CA LEU A 218 18.14 -14.62 -29.56
C LEU A 218 17.14 -15.62 -30.16
N LEU A 219 16.04 -15.95 -29.47
CA LEU A 219 14.98 -16.83 -29.99
C LEU A 219 14.05 -16.10 -30.96
N PHE A 220 13.84 -14.79 -30.79
CA PHE A 220 12.97 -13.99 -31.67
C PHE A 220 13.56 -13.67 -33.04
N SER A 221 14.86 -13.87 -33.26
CA SER A 221 15.46 -13.80 -34.61
C SER A 221 14.81 -14.80 -35.58
N SER A 222 14.22 -15.88 -35.06
CA SER A 222 13.48 -16.87 -35.84
C SER A 222 12.05 -16.42 -36.20
N ALA A 223 11.47 -15.46 -35.46
CA ALA A 223 10.17 -14.88 -35.79
C ALA A 223 10.25 -13.90 -36.98
N ASP A 224 11.36 -13.16 -37.11
CA ASP A 224 11.67 -12.39 -38.32
C ASP A 224 11.78 -13.32 -39.54
N SER A 225 12.32 -14.54 -39.39
CA SER A 225 12.30 -15.55 -40.48
C SER A 225 10.92 -16.17 -40.76
N LEU A 226 9.98 -16.15 -39.80
CA LEU A 226 8.58 -16.52 -40.05
C LEU A 226 7.82 -15.43 -40.80
N MET A 227 8.28 -14.17 -40.76
CA MET A 227 7.75 -13.09 -41.62
C MET A 227 8.21 -13.23 -43.09
N VAL A 228 9.26 -14.01 -43.36
CA VAL A 228 9.80 -14.24 -44.73
C VAL A 228 8.97 -15.26 -45.52
N MET A 229 8.04 -15.99 -44.89
CA MET A 229 7.19 -16.97 -45.59
C MET A 229 5.91 -16.41 -46.20
N ALA A 230 5.64 -15.12 -46.04
CA ALA A 230 4.66 -14.38 -46.84
C ALA A 230 5.39 -13.19 -47.44
N ASN A 231 5.70 -13.20 -48.74
CA ASN A 231 6.32 -12.07 -49.43
C ASN A 231 5.47 -10.80 -49.19
N PRO A 232 5.90 -9.84 -48.33
CA PRO A 232 5.05 -8.74 -47.91
C PRO A 232 4.91 -7.62 -48.96
N GLU A 233 5.60 -7.74 -50.10
CA GLU A 233 5.44 -6.81 -51.22
C GLU A 233 4.12 -7.02 -51.98
N GLU A 234 3.35 -8.09 -51.69
CA GLU A 234 2.12 -8.44 -52.42
C GLU A 234 0.80 -8.37 -51.59
N GLN A 235 0.81 -8.10 -50.27
CA GLN A 235 -0.39 -8.26 -49.40
C GLN A 235 -0.88 -7.04 -48.60
N GLY A 236 -0.31 -5.85 -48.78
CA GLY A 236 -0.79 -4.64 -48.09
C GLY A 236 -0.29 -4.50 -46.64
N GLU A 237 -0.66 -3.39 -45.98
CA GLU A 237 -0.17 -3.01 -44.65
C GLU A 237 -0.80 -3.92 -43.56
N VAL A 238 0.01 -4.81 -42.95
CA VAL A 238 -0.41 -5.71 -41.86
C VAL A 238 -0.41 -4.95 -40.54
N VAL A 239 -1.54 -4.97 -39.83
CA VAL A 239 -1.71 -4.39 -38.51
C VAL A 239 -1.48 -5.46 -37.45
N LYS A 240 -0.57 -5.19 -36.51
CA LYS A 240 -0.21 -6.09 -35.41
C LYS A 240 -0.85 -5.60 -34.11
N VAL A 241 -1.63 -6.44 -33.45
CA VAL A 241 -2.32 -6.06 -32.21
C VAL A 241 -1.90 -6.99 -31.08
N LEU A 242 -1.43 -6.41 -29.97
CA LEU A 242 -1.15 -7.16 -28.74
C LEU A 242 -2.44 -7.30 -27.93
N LEU A 243 -2.85 -8.54 -27.67
CA LEU A 243 -4.01 -8.90 -26.85
C LEU A 243 -3.53 -9.34 -25.46
N VAL A 244 -4.09 -8.73 -24.43
CA VAL A 244 -3.82 -9.03 -23.02
C VAL A 244 -5.11 -9.05 -22.21
N SER A 245 -5.11 -9.75 -21.09
CA SER A 245 -6.24 -9.84 -20.16
C SER A 245 -5.74 -10.25 -18.77
N ASP A 246 -6.56 -10.02 -17.74
CA ASP A 246 -6.37 -10.53 -16.38
C ASP A 246 -4.96 -10.16 -15.84
N LEU A 247 -4.65 -8.86 -15.93
CA LEU A 247 -3.40 -8.27 -15.43
C LEU A 247 -3.36 -8.22 -13.90
N HIS A 248 -4.50 -7.98 -13.24
CA HIS A 248 -4.65 -7.92 -11.79
C HIS A 248 -3.53 -7.16 -11.06
N SER A 249 -3.22 -5.96 -11.54
CA SER A 249 -2.21 -5.07 -10.96
C SER A 249 -0.79 -5.68 -10.91
N ASN A 250 -0.50 -6.71 -11.74
CA ASN A 250 0.78 -7.41 -11.69
C ASN A 250 1.88 -6.63 -12.45
N PRO A 251 2.95 -6.17 -11.78
CA PRO A 251 4.02 -5.39 -12.42
C PRO A 251 4.85 -6.20 -13.43
N VAL A 252 4.95 -7.52 -13.28
CA VAL A 252 5.63 -8.41 -14.22
C VAL A 252 4.84 -8.51 -15.53
N GLY A 253 3.51 -8.56 -15.44
CA GLY A 253 2.62 -8.51 -16.61
C GLY A 253 2.78 -7.22 -17.41
N ILE A 254 2.88 -6.08 -16.73
CA ILE A 254 3.14 -4.78 -17.38
C ILE A 254 4.47 -4.78 -18.15
N GLU A 255 5.54 -5.31 -17.55
CA GLU A 255 6.84 -5.42 -18.23
C GLU A 255 6.83 -6.40 -19.41
N LEU A 256 6.03 -7.47 -19.32
CA LEU A 256 5.78 -8.37 -20.44
C LEU A 256 5.09 -7.61 -21.58
N CYS A 257 4.06 -6.81 -21.30
CA CYS A 257 3.38 -5.97 -22.30
C CYS A 257 4.36 -5.02 -23.01
N LYS A 258 5.16 -4.26 -22.24
CA LYS A 258 6.17 -3.34 -22.79
C LYS A 258 7.14 -4.06 -23.73
N SER A 259 7.60 -5.22 -23.30
CA SER A 259 8.58 -6.00 -24.05
C SER A 259 7.99 -6.59 -25.32
N LEU A 260 6.80 -7.19 -25.27
CA LEU A 260 6.12 -7.74 -26.45
C LEU A 260 5.79 -6.64 -27.45
N ALA A 261 5.25 -5.51 -26.97
CA ALA A 261 4.91 -4.38 -27.84
C ALA A 261 6.14 -3.84 -28.58
N ALA A 262 7.24 -3.61 -27.86
CA ALA A 262 8.48 -3.09 -28.44
C ALA A 262 9.15 -4.09 -29.41
N ARG A 263 9.14 -5.39 -29.07
CA ARG A 263 9.85 -6.42 -29.86
C ARG A 263 9.11 -6.81 -31.13
N PHE A 264 7.80 -7.04 -31.04
CA PHE A 264 6.99 -7.39 -32.20
C PHE A 264 6.58 -6.16 -33.03
N LYS A 265 6.88 -4.96 -32.51
CA LYS A 265 6.51 -3.66 -33.09
C LYS A 265 5.00 -3.64 -33.37
N VAL A 266 4.23 -3.90 -32.32
CA VAL A 266 2.77 -3.91 -32.42
C VAL A 266 2.28 -2.48 -32.65
N ASP A 267 1.18 -2.34 -33.38
CA ASP A 267 0.59 -1.05 -33.71
C ASP A 267 -0.25 -0.49 -32.57
N PHE A 268 -0.93 -1.36 -31.82
CA PHE A 268 -1.70 -1.01 -30.62
C PHE A 268 -1.94 -2.24 -29.73
N LEU A 269 -2.40 -1.99 -28.51
CA LEU A 269 -2.71 -2.99 -27.49
C LEU A 269 -4.22 -2.99 -27.20
N ILE A 270 -4.81 -4.18 -27.06
CA ILE A 270 -6.16 -4.38 -26.53
C ILE A 270 -6.04 -5.13 -25.20
N ASN A 271 -6.57 -4.53 -24.13
CA ASN A 271 -6.75 -5.15 -22.84
C ASN A 271 -8.22 -5.55 -22.66
N ALA A 272 -8.48 -6.86 -22.56
CA ALA A 272 -9.81 -7.46 -22.46
C ALA A 272 -10.35 -7.57 -21.02
N GLY A 273 -9.81 -6.79 -20.08
CA GLY A 273 -10.37 -6.60 -18.74
C GLY A 273 -9.54 -7.20 -17.63
N ASP A 274 -10.00 -6.96 -16.41
CA ASP A 274 -9.34 -7.31 -15.16
C ASP A 274 -7.93 -6.72 -15.09
N LEU A 275 -7.87 -5.39 -15.27
CA LEU A 275 -6.65 -4.63 -15.04
C LEU A 275 -6.28 -4.63 -13.56
N THR A 276 -7.27 -4.62 -12.67
CA THR A 276 -7.12 -4.65 -11.20
C THR A 276 -7.62 -5.96 -10.57
N ASP A 277 -7.26 -6.24 -9.32
CA ASP A 277 -7.77 -7.40 -8.55
C ASP A 277 -8.97 -7.00 -7.67
N MET A 278 -8.99 -5.76 -7.15
CA MET A 278 -10.04 -5.26 -6.26
C MET A 278 -10.72 -3.97 -6.71
N GLY A 279 -10.41 -3.45 -7.91
CA GLY A 279 -11.01 -2.21 -8.42
C GLY A 279 -10.64 -0.96 -7.62
N SER A 280 -9.56 -1.00 -6.82
CA SER A 280 -9.21 0.11 -5.91
C SER A 280 -8.37 1.19 -6.58
N GLN A 281 -8.45 2.44 -6.07
CA GLN A 281 -7.62 3.54 -6.57
C GLN A 281 -6.11 3.30 -6.37
N LEU A 282 -5.73 2.62 -5.29
CA LEU A 282 -4.33 2.29 -5.00
C LEU A 282 -3.74 1.34 -6.05
N GLU A 283 -4.50 0.30 -6.42
CA GLU A 283 -4.13 -0.63 -7.48
C GLU A 283 -4.05 0.04 -8.85
N THR A 284 -5.02 0.90 -9.12
CA THR A 284 -5.10 1.67 -10.35
C THR A 284 -3.85 2.55 -10.54
N GLY A 285 -3.34 3.18 -9.47
CA GLY A 285 -2.07 3.90 -9.51
C GLY A 285 -0.87 3.00 -9.84
N ALA A 286 -0.87 1.74 -9.41
CA ALA A 286 0.19 0.79 -9.71
C ALA A 286 0.24 0.35 -11.19
N THR A 287 -0.86 0.52 -11.92
CA THR A 287 -0.93 0.18 -13.36
C THR A 287 -0.58 1.36 -14.28
N GLN A 288 -0.22 2.53 -13.74
CA GLN A 288 0.17 3.71 -14.52
C GLN A 288 1.33 3.46 -15.48
N GLU A 289 2.24 2.54 -15.14
CA GLU A 289 3.34 2.15 -16.01
C GLU A 289 2.87 1.49 -17.33
N LEU A 290 1.61 1.06 -17.44
CA LEU A 290 1.03 0.58 -18.68
C LEU A 290 1.01 1.69 -19.76
N ALA A 291 0.88 2.96 -19.38
CA ALA A 291 1.01 4.08 -20.32
C ALA A 291 2.40 4.14 -20.99
N ALA A 292 3.42 3.55 -20.37
CA ALA A 292 4.78 3.49 -20.91
C ALA A 292 5.02 2.35 -21.91
N VAL A 293 3.98 1.57 -22.28
CA VAL A 293 4.08 0.57 -23.37
C VAL A 293 4.37 1.26 -24.72
N GLY A 294 3.96 2.52 -24.89
CA GLY A 294 4.36 3.36 -26.04
C GLY A 294 3.58 3.12 -27.33
N VAL A 295 2.44 2.43 -27.25
CA VAL A 295 1.48 2.24 -28.35
C VAL A 295 0.07 2.59 -27.85
N PRO A 296 -0.86 2.99 -28.74
CA PRO A 296 -2.25 3.22 -28.36
C PRO A 296 -2.88 2.02 -27.67
N GLN A 297 -3.78 2.27 -26.72
CA GLN A 297 -4.39 1.23 -25.90
C GLN A 297 -5.91 1.28 -25.96
N LEU A 298 -6.52 0.14 -26.20
CA LEU A 298 -7.96 -0.05 -26.10
C LEU A 298 -8.26 -0.94 -24.89
N PHE A 299 -9.24 -0.55 -24.08
CA PHE A 299 -9.56 -1.24 -22.84
C PHE A 299 -11.05 -1.53 -22.75
N VAL A 300 -11.38 -2.76 -22.37
CA VAL A 300 -12.71 -3.17 -21.91
C VAL A 300 -12.61 -3.54 -20.44
N ALA A 301 -13.50 -3.04 -19.59
CA ALA A 301 -13.49 -3.37 -18.17
C ALA A 301 -13.98 -4.80 -17.91
N GLY A 302 -13.26 -5.54 -17.07
CA GLY A 302 -13.64 -6.85 -16.56
C GLY A 302 -14.48 -6.78 -15.27
N ASN A 303 -14.74 -7.92 -14.63
CA ASN A 303 -15.55 -7.96 -13.41
C ASN A 303 -14.79 -7.50 -12.16
N HIS A 304 -13.44 -7.49 -12.18
CA HIS A 304 -12.60 -6.95 -11.10
C HIS A 304 -12.22 -5.47 -11.29
N ASP A 305 -12.65 -4.85 -12.38
CA ASP A 305 -12.47 -3.42 -12.63
C ASP A 305 -13.67 -2.63 -12.10
N SER A 306 -13.46 -1.33 -11.84
CA SER A 306 -14.46 -0.44 -11.26
C SER A 306 -14.63 0.84 -12.09
N PRO A 307 -15.61 1.70 -11.76
CA PRO A 307 -15.70 3.03 -12.37
C PRO A 307 -14.42 3.85 -12.15
N GLU A 308 -13.72 3.64 -11.04
CA GLU A 308 -12.41 4.25 -10.77
C GLU A 308 -11.35 3.76 -11.76
N THR A 309 -11.25 2.44 -12.00
CA THR A 309 -10.33 1.87 -13.00
C THR A 309 -10.63 2.41 -14.39
N ILE A 310 -11.90 2.46 -14.78
CA ILE A 310 -12.37 2.98 -16.08
C ILE A 310 -11.96 4.45 -16.25
N ASN A 311 -12.24 5.29 -15.25
CA ASN A 311 -11.91 6.72 -15.30
C ASN A 311 -10.40 6.96 -15.37
N PHE A 312 -9.62 6.15 -14.67
CA PHE A 312 -8.17 6.22 -14.75
C PHE A 312 -7.64 5.88 -16.13
N VAL A 313 -8.07 4.75 -16.72
CA VAL A 313 -7.64 4.36 -18.06
C VAL A 313 -8.05 5.40 -19.10
N ALA A 314 -9.25 5.97 -18.96
CA ALA A 314 -9.71 7.07 -19.81
C ALA A 314 -8.85 8.36 -19.68
N GLY A 315 -8.18 8.54 -18.55
CA GLY A 315 -7.25 9.65 -18.31
C GLY A 315 -5.81 9.39 -18.75
N LEU A 316 -5.45 8.16 -19.14
CA LEU A 316 -4.11 7.84 -19.63
C LEU A 316 -3.90 8.37 -21.06
N PRO A 317 -2.66 8.80 -21.40
CA PRO A 317 -2.34 9.22 -22.77
C PRO A 317 -2.46 8.05 -23.74
N ASP A 318 -2.96 8.32 -24.94
CA ASP A 318 -3.16 7.36 -26.02
C ASP A 318 -3.99 6.11 -25.64
N SER A 319 -4.86 6.24 -24.62
CA SER A 319 -5.76 5.18 -24.15
C SER A 319 -7.22 5.47 -24.47
N ARG A 320 -8.00 4.43 -24.72
CA ARG A 320 -9.45 4.52 -24.94
C ARG A 320 -10.20 3.36 -24.31
N VAL A 321 -11.19 3.69 -23.49
CA VAL A 321 -12.17 2.73 -22.97
C VAL A 321 -13.23 2.47 -24.05
N LEU A 322 -13.53 1.20 -24.29
CA LEU A 322 -14.55 0.74 -25.23
C LEU A 322 -15.79 0.28 -24.48
N ASP A 323 -16.93 0.92 -24.77
CA ASP A 323 -18.23 0.47 -24.25
C ASP A 323 -19.36 0.83 -25.23
N GLY A 324 -19.74 -0.12 -26.08
CA GLY A 324 -20.89 -0.04 -26.98
C GLY A 324 -20.77 0.90 -28.18
N GLN A 325 -19.65 1.62 -28.34
CA GLN A 325 -19.39 2.48 -29.49
C GLN A 325 -18.23 1.94 -30.34
N MET A 326 -18.45 1.82 -31.64
CA MET A 326 -17.42 1.38 -32.58
C MET A 326 -16.31 2.44 -32.69
N PHE A 327 -15.07 1.99 -32.59
CA PHE A 327 -13.88 2.80 -32.75
C PHE A 327 -13.03 2.26 -33.90
N THR A 328 -12.42 3.13 -34.70
CA THR A 328 -11.54 2.71 -35.80
C THR A 328 -10.12 3.20 -35.54
N LEU A 329 -9.17 2.27 -35.60
CA LEU A 329 -7.75 2.54 -35.44
C LEU A 329 -6.98 1.73 -36.48
N LYS A 330 -6.08 2.38 -37.24
CA LYS A 330 -5.31 1.72 -38.32
C LYS A 330 -6.19 0.94 -39.31
N ASP A 331 -7.33 1.53 -39.69
CA ASP A 331 -8.36 0.91 -40.54
C ASP A 331 -8.97 -0.40 -39.99
N VAL A 332 -8.79 -0.68 -38.69
CA VAL A 332 -9.42 -1.80 -37.97
C VAL A 332 -10.56 -1.25 -37.11
N LYS A 333 -11.78 -1.76 -37.32
CA LYS A 333 -12.96 -1.44 -36.52
C LYS A 333 -13.03 -2.33 -35.29
N VAL A 334 -12.94 -1.71 -34.12
CA VAL A 334 -13.00 -2.36 -32.81
C VAL A 334 -14.27 -1.94 -32.10
N LEU A 335 -15.00 -2.91 -31.58
CA LEU A 335 -16.16 -2.70 -30.72
C LEU A 335 -15.91 -3.45 -29.41
N GLY A 336 -16.24 -2.86 -28.27
CA GLY A 336 -16.03 -3.49 -26.96
C GLY A 336 -17.13 -3.17 -25.98
N PHE A 337 -17.33 -4.02 -24.98
CA PHE A 337 -18.39 -3.88 -23.98
C PHE A 337 -17.86 -4.21 -22.59
N ALA A 338 -17.96 -3.25 -21.68
CA ALA A 338 -17.61 -3.45 -20.29
C ALA A 338 -18.45 -4.56 -19.65
N HIS A 339 -17.83 -5.34 -18.76
CA HIS A 339 -18.55 -6.34 -17.98
C HIS A 339 -19.58 -5.64 -17.07
N PRO A 340 -20.83 -6.15 -16.93
CA PRO A 340 -21.86 -5.48 -16.13
C PRO A 340 -21.44 -5.20 -14.68
N LEU A 341 -20.66 -6.11 -14.08
CA LEU A 341 -20.15 -5.94 -12.72
C LEU A 341 -19.17 -4.77 -12.55
N SER A 342 -18.53 -4.30 -13.63
CA SER A 342 -17.64 -3.12 -13.54
C SER A 342 -18.34 -1.82 -13.17
N ALA A 343 -19.68 -1.80 -13.23
CA ALA A 343 -20.51 -0.65 -12.84
C ALA A 343 -20.94 -0.69 -11.37
N VAL A 344 -20.66 -1.78 -10.63
CA VAL A 344 -21.10 -1.99 -9.25
C VAL A 344 -19.92 -2.41 -8.36
N PRO A 345 -20.04 -2.31 -7.02
CA PRO A 345 -18.95 -2.74 -6.12
C PRO A 345 -18.73 -4.26 -6.04
N ALA A 346 -19.65 -5.06 -6.57
CA ALA A 346 -19.57 -6.51 -6.54
C ALA A 346 -18.68 -7.02 -7.69
N VAL A 347 -17.82 -8.00 -7.40
CA VAL A 347 -16.93 -8.64 -8.40
C VAL A 347 -17.45 -9.99 -8.89
N GLU A 348 -18.47 -10.52 -8.22
CA GLU A 348 -19.21 -11.75 -8.57
C GLU A 348 -20.71 -11.51 -8.33
N TYR A 349 -21.57 -12.24 -9.04
CA TYR A 349 -23.02 -12.16 -8.84
C TYR A 349 -23.45 -12.89 -7.57
N GLU A 350 -24.53 -12.42 -6.93
CA GLU A 350 -25.03 -13.04 -5.70
C GLU A 350 -25.73 -14.38 -5.95
N SER A 351 -26.27 -14.57 -7.16
CA SER A 351 -26.92 -15.81 -7.57
C SER A 351 -26.74 -16.12 -9.07
N PRO A 352 -26.81 -17.42 -9.47
CA PRO A 352 -26.74 -17.81 -10.88
C PRO A 352 -27.85 -17.22 -11.75
N GLU A 353 -29.02 -16.94 -11.17
CA GLU A 353 -30.14 -16.32 -11.89
C GLU A 353 -29.84 -14.87 -12.28
N GLU A 354 -29.18 -14.12 -11.39
CA GLU A 354 -28.74 -12.74 -11.65
C GLU A 354 -27.66 -12.72 -12.74
N GLU A 355 -26.68 -13.62 -12.65
CA GLU A 355 -25.63 -13.79 -13.66
C GLU A 355 -26.24 -14.06 -15.05
N GLU A 356 -27.19 -14.99 -15.13
CA GLU A 356 -27.84 -15.36 -16.39
C GLU A 356 -28.72 -14.23 -16.96
N GLU A 357 -29.35 -13.42 -16.11
CA GLU A 357 -30.08 -12.23 -16.54
C GLU A 357 -29.12 -11.15 -17.09
N ALA A 358 -28.02 -10.89 -16.39
CA ALA A 358 -26.99 -9.95 -16.82
C ALA A 358 -26.34 -10.40 -18.14
N TYR A 359 -26.05 -11.69 -18.27
CA TYR A 359 -25.55 -12.32 -19.49
C TYR A 359 -26.47 -12.05 -20.69
N LYS A 360 -27.78 -12.33 -20.55
CA LYS A 360 -28.77 -12.12 -21.62
C LYS A 360 -28.89 -10.65 -22.01
N LYS A 361 -28.88 -9.75 -21.04
CA LYS A 361 -28.90 -8.29 -21.29
C LYS A 361 -27.65 -7.85 -22.06
N GLN A 362 -26.48 -8.35 -21.68
CA GLN A 362 -25.23 -8.03 -22.35
C GLN A 362 -25.24 -8.55 -23.80
N MET A 363 -25.63 -9.80 -24.04
CA MET A 363 -25.76 -10.36 -25.39
C MET A 363 -26.67 -9.51 -26.29
N ALA A 364 -27.88 -9.18 -25.79
CA ALA A 364 -28.83 -8.36 -26.54
C ALA A 364 -28.26 -6.96 -26.88
N ARG A 365 -27.57 -6.33 -25.93
CA ARG A 365 -26.90 -5.03 -26.13
C ARG A 365 -25.84 -5.10 -27.23
N ILE A 366 -25.08 -6.20 -27.27
CA ILE A 366 -24.03 -6.41 -28.27
C ILE A 366 -24.65 -6.60 -29.65
N GLU A 367 -25.64 -7.48 -29.77
CA GLU A 367 -26.34 -7.73 -31.03
C GLU A 367 -26.99 -6.46 -31.60
N GLU A 368 -27.65 -5.66 -30.75
CA GLU A 368 -28.26 -4.39 -31.15
C GLU A 368 -27.21 -3.41 -31.69
N ALA A 369 -26.07 -3.29 -31.00
CA ALA A 369 -24.99 -2.41 -31.42
C ALA A 369 -24.34 -2.85 -32.74
N VAL A 370 -24.12 -4.16 -32.93
CA VAL A 370 -23.58 -4.71 -34.18
C VAL A 370 -24.58 -4.52 -35.32
N LEU A 371 -25.88 -4.70 -35.07
CA LEU A 371 -26.92 -4.43 -36.06
C LEU A 371 -26.96 -2.95 -36.46
N ALA A 372 -26.83 -2.04 -35.49
CA ALA A 372 -26.91 -0.60 -35.73
C ALA A 372 -25.64 0.01 -36.36
N GLN A 373 -24.46 -0.47 -35.95
CA GLN A 373 -23.16 0.12 -36.35
C GLN A 373 -22.43 -0.71 -37.42
N GLY A 374 -22.94 -1.91 -37.72
CA GLY A 374 -22.33 -2.87 -38.64
C GLY A 374 -21.37 -3.83 -37.96
N ARG A 375 -20.89 -4.80 -38.73
CA ARG A 375 -19.98 -5.86 -38.25
C ARG A 375 -18.58 -5.28 -37.93
N PRO A 376 -18.07 -5.42 -36.70
CA PRO A 376 -16.70 -5.03 -36.34
C PRO A 376 -15.66 -6.04 -36.87
N ASP A 377 -14.42 -5.58 -37.03
CA ASP A 377 -13.29 -6.46 -37.32
C ASP A 377 -12.85 -7.19 -36.04
N ILE A 378 -12.83 -6.47 -34.90
CA ILE A 378 -12.54 -7.00 -33.57
C ILE A 378 -13.70 -6.67 -32.61
N LEU A 379 -14.23 -7.69 -31.93
CA LEU A 379 -15.19 -7.54 -30.84
C LEU A 379 -14.57 -7.98 -29.51
N VAL A 380 -14.59 -7.12 -28.50
CA VAL A 380 -13.91 -7.35 -27.22
C VAL A 380 -14.93 -7.43 -26.08
N VAL A 381 -14.91 -8.52 -25.34
CA VAL A 381 -15.68 -8.72 -24.10
C VAL A 381 -14.75 -9.33 -23.06
N HIS A 382 -15.12 -9.28 -21.79
CA HIS A 382 -14.33 -9.98 -20.76
C HIS A 382 -14.77 -11.44 -20.60
N GLU A 383 -16.08 -11.71 -20.60
CA GLU A 383 -16.64 -13.04 -20.32
C GLU A 383 -16.34 -14.08 -21.43
N SER A 384 -15.63 -15.16 -21.07
CA SER A 384 -15.20 -16.23 -21.98
C SER A 384 -16.39 -16.96 -22.61
N ARG A 385 -17.45 -17.24 -21.82
CA ARG A 385 -18.67 -17.91 -22.34
C ARG A 385 -19.35 -17.07 -23.41
N LEU A 386 -19.51 -15.78 -23.14
CA LEU A 386 -20.11 -14.82 -24.06
C LEU A 386 -19.28 -14.69 -25.34
N GLY A 387 -17.96 -14.58 -25.21
CA GLY A 387 -17.04 -14.47 -26.36
C GLY A 387 -17.20 -15.61 -27.37
N LYS A 388 -17.47 -16.83 -26.92
CA LYS A 388 -17.72 -17.98 -27.82
C LYS A 388 -18.99 -17.84 -28.64
N GLU A 389 -20.07 -17.40 -28.02
CA GLU A 389 -21.37 -17.21 -28.69
C GLU A 389 -21.32 -16.03 -29.69
N LEU A 390 -20.42 -15.08 -29.44
CA LEU A 390 -20.21 -13.90 -30.28
C LEU A 390 -19.33 -14.12 -31.52
N ILE A 391 -18.71 -15.30 -31.69
CA ILE A 391 -17.82 -15.60 -32.83
C ILE A 391 -18.43 -15.20 -34.20
N PRO A 392 -19.72 -15.47 -34.49
CA PRO A 392 -20.31 -15.08 -35.78
C PRO A 392 -20.41 -13.56 -36.00
N LEU A 393 -20.38 -12.75 -34.94
CA LEU A 393 -20.64 -11.31 -35.00
C LEU A 393 -19.41 -10.47 -35.35
N ALA A 394 -18.21 -11.05 -35.41
CA ALA A 394 -16.97 -10.33 -35.73
C ALA A 394 -15.98 -11.22 -36.48
N GLY A 395 -14.96 -10.62 -37.12
CA GLY A 395 -13.86 -11.41 -37.69
C GLY A 395 -12.97 -12.04 -36.60
N LEU A 396 -12.72 -11.27 -35.54
CA LEU A 396 -12.01 -11.68 -34.33
C LEU A 396 -12.84 -11.31 -33.10
N VAL A 397 -13.06 -12.25 -32.20
CA VAL A 397 -13.58 -12.01 -30.86
C VAL A 397 -12.45 -12.18 -29.86
N VAL A 398 -12.33 -11.25 -28.91
CA VAL A 398 -11.35 -11.31 -27.82
C VAL A 398 -12.10 -11.43 -26.50
N ALA A 399 -11.70 -12.40 -25.67
CA ALA A 399 -12.26 -12.64 -24.34
C ALA A 399 -11.18 -12.91 -23.28
N GLY A 400 -11.55 -12.85 -22.00
CA GLY A 400 -10.68 -13.05 -20.83
C GLY A 400 -11.32 -13.99 -19.79
N HIS A 401 -11.24 -13.61 -18.51
CA HIS A 401 -11.94 -14.19 -17.35
C HIS A 401 -11.52 -15.62 -16.93
N ASP A 402 -11.35 -16.56 -17.86
CA ASP A 402 -11.03 -17.95 -17.52
C ASP A 402 -9.52 -18.23 -17.34
N HIS A 403 -8.68 -17.20 -17.51
CA HIS A 403 -7.22 -17.21 -17.38
C HIS A 403 -6.52 -18.25 -18.27
N ARG A 404 -7.17 -18.72 -19.35
CA ARG A 404 -6.63 -19.76 -20.23
C ARG A 404 -6.42 -19.24 -21.64
N ILE A 405 -5.17 -19.32 -22.09
CA ILE A 405 -4.88 -19.03 -23.50
C ILE A 405 -5.66 -20.00 -24.39
N ARG A 406 -6.34 -19.46 -25.41
CA ARG A 406 -7.16 -20.29 -26.31
C ARG A 406 -7.38 -19.62 -27.67
N ILE A 407 -7.47 -20.45 -28.70
CA ILE A 407 -7.98 -20.07 -30.01
C ILE A 407 -9.10 -21.05 -30.37
N GLU A 408 -10.31 -20.54 -30.63
CA GLU A 408 -11.45 -21.33 -31.13
C GLU A 408 -11.89 -20.75 -32.48
N GLU A 409 -11.88 -21.57 -33.52
CA GLU A 409 -12.34 -21.18 -34.86
C GLU A 409 -13.82 -21.51 -35.02
N GLY A 410 -14.60 -20.56 -35.52
CA GLY A 410 -15.98 -20.76 -35.95
C GLY A 410 -16.13 -20.52 -37.46
N PRO A 411 -17.35 -20.69 -38.00
CA PRO A 411 -17.60 -20.58 -39.44
C PRO A 411 -17.23 -19.21 -40.03
N ASP A 412 -17.45 -18.14 -39.25
CA ASP A 412 -17.34 -16.76 -39.74
C ASP A 412 -16.31 -15.91 -38.98
N GLY A 413 -15.62 -16.48 -37.98
CA GLY A 413 -14.72 -15.71 -37.11
C GLY A 413 -13.91 -16.59 -36.19
N VAL A 414 -13.03 -15.97 -35.41
CA VAL A 414 -12.13 -16.65 -34.47
C VAL A 414 -12.24 -16.00 -33.10
N LEU A 415 -12.36 -16.80 -32.04
CA LEU A 415 -12.17 -16.37 -30.67
C LEU A 415 -10.70 -16.52 -30.28
N VAL A 416 -10.09 -15.47 -29.75
CA VAL A 416 -8.78 -15.50 -29.10
C VAL A 416 -8.92 -15.05 -27.66
N ASN A 417 -8.58 -15.93 -26.72
CA ASN A 417 -8.37 -15.57 -25.32
C ASN A 417 -6.85 -15.54 -25.06
N PRO A 418 -6.26 -14.40 -24.66
CA PRO A 418 -4.82 -14.30 -24.41
C PRO A 418 -4.39 -14.98 -23.10
N GLY A 419 -5.34 -15.48 -22.30
CA GLY A 419 -5.12 -16.04 -20.97
C GLY A 419 -4.83 -14.97 -19.94
N THR A 420 -3.96 -15.28 -18.97
CA THR A 420 -3.63 -14.35 -17.87
C THR A 420 -2.27 -13.68 -18.07
N THR A 421 -2.30 -12.40 -18.43
CA THR A 421 -1.09 -11.58 -18.53
C THR A 421 -0.55 -11.22 -17.15
N GLY A 422 -1.37 -11.26 -16.11
CA GLY A 422 -0.99 -11.01 -14.73
C GLY A 422 -0.68 -12.25 -13.90
N ALA A 423 -0.82 -13.46 -14.45
CA ALA A 423 -0.63 -14.72 -13.74
C ALA A 423 -1.38 -14.81 -12.39
N SER A 424 -2.61 -14.29 -12.31
CA SER A 424 -3.40 -14.13 -11.06
C SER A 424 -2.88 -13.06 -10.07
N GLY A 425 -2.33 -11.95 -10.59
CA GLY A 425 -2.00 -10.78 -9.79
C GLY A 425 -0.81 -10.98 -8.84
N LEU A 426 -0.77 -10.20 -7.76
CA LEU A 426 0.26 -10.35 -6.71
C LEU A 426 0.25 -11.74 -6.07
N ARG A 427 -0.92 -12.38 -5.97
CA ARG A 427 -1.07 -13.76 -5.44
C ARG A 427 -0.30 -14.77 -6.29
N GLY A 428 -0.27 -14.56 -7.61
CA GLY A 428 0.50 -15.37 -8.55
C GLY A 428 2.01 -15.35 -8.34
N LEU A 429 2.55 -14.20 -7.95
CA LEU A 429 4.00 -14.02 -7.72
C LEU A 429 4.51 -14.86 -6.55
N TYR A 430 3.67 -15.06 -5.54
CA TYR A 430 4.00 -15.85 -4.34
C TYR A 430 3.50 -17.30 -4.42
N SER A 431 2.86 -17.70 -5.52
CA SER A 431 2.36 -19.05 -5.72
C SER A 431 3.50 -20.02 -6.02
N GLU A 432 3.68 -21.04 -5.20
CA GLU A 432 4.65 -22.13 -5.44
C GLU A 432 4.39 -22.86 -6.77
N LYS A 433 3.17 -22.78 -7.32
CA LYS A 433 2.80 -23.43 -8.58
C LYS A 433 3.30 -22.69 -9.82
N GLY A 434 3.75 -21.44 -9.70
CA GLY A 434 4.32 -20.68 -10.82
C GLY A 434 3.37 -20.56 -12.01
N ILE A 435 2.25 -19.83 -11.84
CA ILE A 435 1.28 -19.61 -12.92
C ILE A 435 2.01 -18.95 -14.10
N SER A 436 1.85 -19.52 -15.29
CA SER A 436 2.46 -18.97 -16.50
C SER A 436 1.74 -17.69 -16.91
N TYR A 437 2.52 -16.65 -17.20
CA TYR A 437 2.06 -15.44 -17.86
C TYR A 437 1.74 -15.77 -19.31
N SER A 438 0.72 -15.14 -19.88
CA SER A 438 0.39 -15.31 -21.29
C SER A 438 -0.13 -14.05 -21.96
N ALA A 439 0.04 -13.99 -23.27
CA ALA A 439 -0.49 -12.94 -24.14
C ALA A 439 -0.66 -13.51 -25.56
N ALA A 440 -1.37 -12.79 -26.42
CA ALA A 440 -1.47 -13.15 -27.84
C ALA A 440 -1.15 -11.94 -28.73
N ILE A 441 -0.56 -12.17 -29.89
CA ILE A 441 -0.36 -11.14 -30.92
C ILE A 441 -1.10 -11.57 -32.17
N VAL A 442 -2.01 -10.73 -32.64
CA VAL A 442 -2.80 -11.01 -33.84
C VAL A 442 -2.32 -10.16 -35.01
N TYR A 443 -2.34 -10.76 -36.20
CA TYR A 443 -1.91 -10.13 -37.44
C TYR A 443 -3.12 -9.99 -38.34
N LEU A 444 -3.53 -8.76 -38.59
CA LEU A 444 -4.72 -8.41 -39.35
C LEU A 444 -4.31 -7.69 -40.63
N VAL A 445 -4.87 -8.10 -41.75
CA VAL A 445 -4.82 -7.30 -42.97
C VAL A 445 -6.16 -6.57 -43.07
N PRO A 446 -6.19 -5.22 -43.03
CA PRO A 446 -7.43 -4.47 -43.12
C PRO A 446 -8.29 -4.95 -44.29
N ARG A 447 -9.58 -5.20 -44.05
CA ARG A 447 -10.57 -5.76 -45.00
C ARG A 447 -10.37 -7.24 -45.41
N SER A 448 -9.19 -7.82 -45.25
CA SER A 448 -8.93 -9.24 -45.51
C SER A 448 -9.09 -10.12 -44.26
N GLY A 449 -9.01 -9.52 -43.07
CA GLY A 449 -9.24 -10.19 -41.79
C GLY A 449 -7.99 -10.73 -41.12
N LEU A 450 -8.19 -11.67 -40.19
CA LEU A 450 -7.16 -12.25 -39.34
C LEU A 450 -6.33 -13.28 -40.12
N VAL A 451 -5.01 -13.09 -40.15
CA VAL A 451 -4.07 -13.93 -40.90
C VAL A 451 -3.38 -14.95 -40.00
N ALA A 452 -2.93 -14.50 -38.84
CA ALA A 452 -2.19 -15.33 -37.89
C ALA A 452 -2.38 -14.85 -36.44
N VAL A 453 -2.12 -15.77 -35.51
CA VAL A 453 -2.08 -15.51 -34.07
C VAL A 453 -0.80 -16.13 -33.50
N ASP A 454 -0.01 -15.32 -32.80
CA ASP A 454 1.12 -15.76 -32.01
C ASP A 454 0.70 -15.84 -30.53
N MET A 455 0.69 -17.05 -29.98
CA MET A 455 0.45 -17.29 -28.56
C MET A 455 1.78 -17.28 -27.81
N VAL A 456 1.86 -16.41 -26.81
CA VAL A 456 3.04 -16.24 -25.96
C VAL A 456 2.73 -16.78 -24.58
N GLN A 457 3.63 -17.60 -24.04
CA GLN A 457 3.60 -17.94 -22.61
C GLN A 457 4.99 -17.85 -21.98
N TYR A 458 5.01 -17.46 -20.71
CA TYR A 458 6.21 -17.37 -19.90
C TYR A 458 5.96 -17.98 -18.52
N ASN A 459 6.71 -19.02 -18.17
CA ASN A 459 6.67 -19.60 -16.83
C ASN A 459 7.79 -19.00 -15.97
N PRO A 460 7.47 -18.32 -14.85
CA PRO A 460 8.47 -17.65 -14.03
C PRO A 460 9.36 -18.62 -13.23
N VAL A 461 8.86 -19.82 -12.92
CA VAL A 461 9.58 -20.82 -12.11
C VAL A 461 10.59 -21.59 -12.96
N SER A 462 10.16 -22.10 -14.12
CA SER A 462 11.06 -22.80 -15.04
C SER A 462 11.88 -21.84 -15.92
N GLN A 463 11.54 -20.55 -15.92
CA GLN A 463 12.09 -19.53 -16.83
C GLN A 463 11.94 -19.89 -18.31
N GLN A 464 10.97 -20.74 -18.63
CA GLN A 464 10.69 -21.17 -19.99
C GLN A 464 9.73 -20.20 -20.67
N PHE A 465 10.06 -19.89 -21.91
CA PHE A 465 9.22 -19.10 -22.80
C PHE A 465 8.77 -19.97 -23.97
N SER A 466 7.50 -19.89 -24.34
CA SER A 466 6.96 -20.52 -25.54
C SER A 466 6.30 -19.47 -26.44
N LEU A 467 6.52 -19.66 -27.74
CA LEU A 467 5.87 -18.90 -28.80
C LEU A 467 5.30 -19.91 -29.79
N GLU A 468 3.99 -19.92 -29.96
CA GLU A 468 3.30 -20.78 -30.91
C GLU A 468 2.54 -19.93 -31.93
N ARG A 469 2.86 -20.08 -33.22
CA ARG A 469 2.15 -19.40 -34.31
C ARG A 469 1.08 -20.31 -34.88
N LYS A 470 -0.14 -19.81 -34.96
CA LYS A 470 -1.24 -20.41 -35.72
C LYS A 470 -1.59 -19.55 -36.93
N LEU A 471 -1.55 -20.15 -38.12
CA LEU A 471 -2.00 -19.52 -39.36
C LEU A 471 -3.49 -19.83 -39.56
N LEU A 472 -4.27 -18.80 -39.91
CA LEU A 472 -5.74 -18.91 -40.06
C LEU A 472 -6.18 -18.70 -41.51
N ASN A 473 -5.42 -17.93 -42.29
CA ASN A 473 -5.60 -17.78 -43.74
C ASN A 473 -4.36 -18.30 -44.49
N ALA A 474 -4.16 -19.62 -44.49
CA ALA A 474 -3.36 -20.24 -45.53
C ALA A 474 -4.27 -20.52 -46.71
N SER A 475 -4.24 -19.68 -47.74
CA SER A 475 -4.84 -20.03 -49.03
C SER A 475 -4.32 -21.44 -49.41
N PRO A 476 -5.18 -22.43 -49.67
CA PRO A 476 -4.72 -23.67 -50.25
C PRO A 476 -4.14 -23.29 -51.62
N ASN A 477 -2.87 -23.62 -51.84
CA ASN A 477 -2.19 -23.44 -53.13
C ASN A 477 -3.15 -23.80 -54.28
N GLU A 478 -3.40 -22.84 -55.19
CA GLU A 478 -3.74 -23.16 -56.58
C GLU A 478 -2.49 -23.66 -57.32
#